data_AF-A0A538P600-F1
#
_entry.id   AF-A0A538P600-F1
#
_cell.length_a   1.000
_cell.length_b   1.000
_cell.length_c   1.000
_cell.angle_alpha   90.00
_cell.angle_beta   90.00
_cell.angle_gamma   90.00
#
_symmetry.space_group_name_H-M   'P 1'
#
loop_
_entity.id
_entity.type
_entity.pdbx_description
1 polymer ?
#
loop_
_entity_poly.entity_id
_entity_poly.type
_entity_poly.pdbx_seq_one_letter_code
_entity_poly.pdbx_strand_id
1 'polypeptide(L)' 'MPKIVDYSRIALSCDAVARERLGRRLASIAQVVERAFQKPQDIEGVVLGEQIYLVQARPQQGLPDRER' A
#
# COMPACT_ATOMS: atom_id res chain seq x y z
N MET A 1 6.71 -20.14 -18.02
CA MET A 1 7.85 -19.47 -17.34
C MET A 1 7.39 -18.10 -16.88
N PRO A 2 7.70 -17.67 -15.65
CA PRO A 2 7.41 -16.30 -15.22
C PRO A 2 8.18 -15.31 -16.11
N LYS A 3 7.50 -14.28 -16.60
CA LYS A 3 8.11 -13.22 -17.41
C LYS A 3 8.60 -12.12 -16.47
N ILE A 4 9.90 -11.81 -16.52
CA ILE A 4 10.46 -10.68 -15.78
C ILE A 4 9.93 -9.39 -16.41
N VAL A 5 9.32 -8.54 -15.59
CA VAL A 5 8.80 -7.23 -16.00
C VAL A 5 9.91 -6.21 -15.79
N ASP A 6 10.32 -5.52 -16.86
CA ASP A 6 11.26 -4.40 -16.79
C ASP A 6 10.49 -3.10 -16.54
N TYR A 7 10.34 -2.74 -15.27
CA TYR A 7 9.61 -1.53 -14.86
C TYR A 7 10.31 -0.23 -15.29
N SER A 8 11.60 -0.25 -15.64
CA SER A 8 12.31 0.97 -16.08
C SER A 8 11.80 1.51 -17.42
N ARG A 9 11.13 0.65 -18.21
CA ARG A 9 10.58 0.97 -19.52
C ARG A 9 9.09 1.29 -19.49
N ILE A 10 8.47 1.24 -18.31
CA ILE A 10 7.04 1.45 -18.13
C ILE A 10 6.85 2.84 -17.53
N ALA A 11 6.16 3.72 -18.26
CA ALA A 11 5.85 5.05 -17.76
C ALA A 11 4.96 4.96 -16.51
N LEU A 12 5.20 5.85 -15.55
CA LEU A 12 4.31 6.02 -14.41
C LEU A 12 2.94 6.52 -14.90
N SER A 13 1.87 6.08 -14.24
CA SER A 13 0.53 6.60 -14.52
C SER A 13 0.41 8.05 -14.04
N CYS A 14 -0.11 8.92 -14.90
CA CYS A 14 -0.40 10.32 -14.60
C CYS A 14 -1.91 10.60 -14.41
N ASP A 15 -2.76 9.57 -14.45
CA ASP A 15 -4.22 9.72 -14.35
C ASP A 15 -4.62 10.16 -12.92
N ALA A 16 -5.13 11.38 -12.83
CA ALA A 16 -5.55 11.98 -11.57
C ALA A 16 -6.77 11.29 -10.94
N VAL A 17 -7.73 10.83 -11.76
CA VAL A 17 -8.96 10.18 -11.29
C VAL A 17 -8.62 8.79 -10.76
N ALA A 18 -7.78 8.04 -11.47
CA ALA A 18 -7.30 6.74 -11.01
C ALA A 18 -6.52 6.85 -9.69
N ARG A 19 -5.64 7.86 -9.59
CA ARG A 19 -4.87 8.15 -8.37
C ARG A 19 -5.77 8.46 -7.19
N GLU A 20 -6.77 9.33 -7.36
CA GLU A 20 -7.68 9.69 -6.29
C GLU A 20 -8.53 8.49 -5.84
N ARG A 21 -9.08 7.74 -6.80
CA ARG A 21 -9.87 6.53 -6.52
C ARG A 21 -9.05 5.49 -5.75
N LEU A 22 -7.81 5.23 -6.17
CA LEU A 22 -6.92 4.29 -5.48
C LEU A 22 -6.54 4.81 -4.09
N GLY A 23 -6.20 6.09 -3.97
CA GLY A 23 -5.83 6.73 -2.70
C GLY A 23 -6.93 6.61 -1.64
N ARG A 24 -8.20 6.87 -2.00
CA ARG A 24 -9.35 6.70 -1.08
C ARG A 24 -9.47 5.26 -0.58
N ARG A 25 -9.31 4.28 -1.48
CA ARG A 25 -9.39 2.86 -1.12
C ARG A 25 -8.25 2.44 -0.20
N LEU A 26 -7.02 2.87 -0.51
CA LEU A 26 -5.84 2.60 0.33
C LEU A 26 -5.98 3.24 1.71
N ALA A 27 -6.53 4.45 1.81
CA ALA A 27 -6.79 5.09 3.10
C ALA A 27 -7.80 4.30 3.95
N SER A 28 -8.91 3.83 3.36
CA SER A 28 -9.88 2.98 4.07
C SER A 28 -9.26 1.66 4.55
N ILE A 29 -8.42 1.03 3.71
CA ILE A 29 -7.69 -0.18 4.07
C ILE A 29 -6.73 0.09 5.24
N ALA A 30 -5.93 1.15 5.15
CA ALA A 30 -4.96 1.52 6.19
C ALA A 30 -5.64 1.72 7.55
N GLN A 31 -6.81 2.37 7.59
CA GLN A 31 -7.60 2.53 8.83
C GLN A 31 -8.08 1.19 9.42
N VAL A 32 -8.44 0.22 8.59
CA VAL A 32 -8.84 -1.11 9.07
C VAL A 32 -7.64 -1.85 9.64
N VAL A 33 -6.51 -1.82 8.93
CA VAL A 33 -5.27 -2.48 9.34
C VAL A 33 -4.70 -1.86 10.62
N GLU A 34 -4.59 -0.53 10.69
CA GLU A 34 -4.10 0.16 11.89
C GLU A 34 -4.95 -0.15 13.12
N ARG A 35 -6.28 -0.19 12.98
CA ARG A 35 -7.18 -0.60 14.07
C ARG A 35 -7.00 -2.07 14.47
N ALA A 36 -6.72 -2.96 13.53
CA ALA A 36 -6.46 -4.37 13.86
C ALA A 36 -5.15 -4.55 14.64
N PHE A 37 -4.10 -3.76 14.30
CA PHE A 37 -2.77 -3.87 14.91
C PHE A 37 -2.52 -2.89 16.06
N GLN A 38 -3.41 -1.92 16.29
CA GLN A 38 -3.30 -0.85 17.29
C GLN A 38 -2.04 0.01 17.15
N LYS A 39 -1.52 0.15 15.93
CA LYS A 39 -0.34 0.95 15.60
C LYS A 39 -0.25 1.18 14.09
N PRO A 40 0.41 2.28 13.66
CA PRO A 40 0.71 2.50 12.25
C PRO A 40 1.48 1.33 11.66
N GLN A 41 1.07 0.89 10.47
CA GLN A 41 1.70 -0.21 9.76
C GLN A 41 2.39 0.27 8.47
N ASP A 42 3.54 -0.32 8.19
CA ASP A 42 4.15 -0.39 6.87
C ASP A 42 3.55 -1.62 6.15
N ILE A 43 2.86 -1.38 5.04
CA ILE A 43 2.02 -2.38 4.35
C ILE A 43 2.53 -2.55 2.92
N GLU A 44 2.80 -3.80 2.53
CA GLU A 44 3.12 -4.16 1.15
C GLU A 44 1.96 -4.94 0.52
N GLY A 45 1.71 -4.70 -0.77
CA GLY A 45 0.54 -5.25 -1.46
C GLY A 45 0.58 -5.10 -2.97
N VAL A 46 -0.48 -5.57 -3.63
CA VAL A 46 -0.64 -5.50 -5.09
C VAL A 46 -2.07 -5.11 -5.46
N VAL A 47 -2.19 -4.30 -6.51
CA VAL A 47 -3.46 -4.01 -7.19
C VAL A 47 -3.57 -4.93 -8.40
N LEU A 48 -4.58 -5.80 -8.43
CA LEU A 48 -4.86 -6.69 -9.55
C LEU A 48 -6.24 -6.36 -10.11
N GLY A 49 -6.26 -5.59 -11.20
CA GLY A 49 -7.49 -5.02 -11.73
C GLY A 49 -8.17 -4.15 -10.67
N GLU A 50 -9.35 -4.57 -10.23
CA GLU A 50 -10.12 -3.88 -9.20
C GLU A 50 -9.86 -4.38 -7.78
N GLN A 51 -9.07 -5.42 -7.59
CA GLN A 51 -8.80 -6.02 -6.28
C GLN A 51 -7.48 -5.51 -5.69
N ILE A 52 -7.42 -5.36 -4.37
CA ILE A 52 -6.21 -4.99 -3.64
C ILE A 52 -5.91 -6.11 -2.65
N TYR A 53 -4.73 -6.70 -2.76
CA TYR A 53 -4.24 -7.75 -1.86
C TYR A 53 -3.13 -7.20 -1.00
N LEU A 54 -3.21 -7.43 0.31
CA LEU A 54 -2.17 -7.10 1.27
C LEU A 54 -1.35 -8.36 1.48
N VAL A 55 -0.05 -8.30 1.20
CA VAL A 55 0.85 -9.45 1.28
C VAL A 55 1.76 -9.38 2.49
N GLN A 56 1.98 -8.19 3.06
CA GLN A 56 2.73 -7.99 4.30
C GLN A 56 2.18 -6.78 5.07
N ALA A 57 2.22 -6.86 6.39
CA ALA A 57 2.04 -5.72 7.29
C ALA A 57 3.00 -5.86 8.48
N ARG A 58 3.70 -4.78 8.83
CA ARG A 58 4.58 -4.71 9.99
C ARG A 58 4.49 -3.33 10.65
N PRO A 59 4.83 -3.17 11.94
CA PRO A 59 4.87 -1.86 12.57
C PRO A 59 5.73 -0.88 11.76
N GLN A 60 5.23 0.34 11.58
CA GLN A 60 5.95 1.37 10.82
C GLN A 60 7.31 1.67 11.47
N GLN A 61 8.36 1.57 10.66
CA GLN A 61 9.73 1.86 11.10
C GLN A 61 10.00 3.37 11.10
N GLY A 62 10.98 3.80 11.90
CA GLY A 62 11.41 5.21 11.96
C GLY A 62 10.42 6.12 12.69
N LEU A 63 9.38 5.58 13.34
CA LEU A 63 8.59 6.34 14.30
C LEU A 63 9.46 6.65 15.53
N PRO A 64 9.38 7.87 16.08
CA PRO A 64 9.99 8.13 17.39
C PRO A 64 9.34 7.21 18.42
N ASP A 65 10.13 6.68 19.36
CA ASP A 65 9.63 5.89 20.49
C ASP A 65 8.63 6.75 21.27
N ARG A 66 7.35 6.57 21.00
CA ARG A 66 6.27 7.13 21.81
C ARG A 66 5.96 6.15 22.93
N GLU A 67 6.96 5.84 23.76
CA GLU A 67 6.85 5.17 25.06
C GLU A 67 8.25 4.68 25.51
N ARG A 68 8.93 5.49 26.32
CA ARG A 68 9.50 5.01 27.59
C ARG A 68 8.69 5.62 28.72
#